data_AF-A0A1W9Q3S5-F1
#
_entry.id   AF-A0A1W9Q3S5-F1
#
_cell.length_a   1.000
_cell.length_b   1.000
_cell.length_c   1.000
_cell.angle_alpha   90.00
_cell.angle_beta   90.00
_cell.angle_gamma   90.00
#
_symmetry.space_group_name_H-M   'P 1'
#
loop_
_entity.id
_entity.type
_entity.pdbx_description
1 polymer ?
#
loop_
_entity_poly.entity_id
_entity_poly.type
_entity_poly.pdbx_seq_one_letter_code
_entity_poly.pdbx_strand_id
1 'polypeptide(L)'
;MVVVSAASFGMLAALLYAGYIVAGDVLLRQVEAFPATTVIMLAAGAAYGVIVIFGNFKLPDATMSWWAIGASAIFSIVALGAFFAGVERIGSANAAILSTVEPIVTVVLAGALLGEKIEALQLAGGMCILSAVVILGRSELPPDGGSG
;
A
#
# COMPACT_ATOMS: atom_id res chain seq x y z
N MET A 1 -12.43 -8.39 23.76
CA MET A 1 -10.98 -8.72 23.68
C MET A 1 -10.43 -8.59 22.27
N VAL A 2 -11.02 -9.21 21.24
CA VAL A 2 -10.51 -9.17 19.86
C VAL A 2 -10.37 -7.76 19.26
N VAL A 3 -11.33 -6.86 19.53
CA VAL A 3 -11.31 -5.47 19.03
C VAL A 3 -10.14 -4.66 19.61
N VAL A 4 -9.82 -4.87 20.89
CA VAL A 4 -8.72 -4.17 21.57
C VAL A 4 -7.38 -4.63 21.01
N SER A 5 -7.21 -5.94 20.77
CA SER A 5 -6.02 -6.48 20.12
C SER A 5 -5.85 -5.96 18.70
N ALA A 6 -6.92 -5.91 17.90
CA ALA A 6 -6.87 -5.37 16.54
C ALA A 6 -6.49 -3.88 16.51
N ALA A 7 -7.05 -3.07 17.41
CA ALA A 7 -6.71 -1.65 17.53
C ALA A 7 -5.25 -1.44 17.93
N SER A 8 -4.71 -2.24 18.86
CA SER A 8 -3.30 -2.18 19.25
C SER A 8 -2.35 -2.54 18.12
N PHE A 9 -2.66 -3.60 17.35
CA PHE A 9 -1.86 -3.96 16.17
C PHE A 9 -1.95 -2.89 15.07
N GLY A 10 -3.12 -2.29 14.87
CA GLY A 10 -3.31 -1.20 13.92
C GLY A 10 -2.48 0.03 14.28
N MET A 11 -2.48 0.46 15.55
CA MET A 11 -1.65 1.57 16.03
C MET A 11 -0.16 1.26 15.90
N LEU A 12 0.26 0.04 16.27
CA LEU A 12 1.65 -0.38 16.12
C LEU A 12 2.09 -0.36 14.65
N ALA A 13 1.25 -0.87 13.74
CA ALA A 13 1.53 -0.85 12.31
C ALA A 13 1.65 0.60 11.79
N ALA A 14 0.76 1.50 12.22
CA ALA A 14 0.82 2.91 11.83
C ALA A 14 2.11 3.59 12.32
N LEU A 15 2.53 3.34 13.57
CA LEU A 15 3.77 3.87 14.12
C LEU A 15 5.01 3.33 13.41
N LEU A 16 5.05 2.02 13.13
CA LEU A 16 6.13 1.40 12.36
C LEU A 16 6.20 1.95 10.94
N TYR A 17 5.06 2.14 10.29
CA TYR A 17 4.99 2.69 8.94
C TYR A 17 5.45 4.16 8.90
N ALA A 18 5.00 4.97 9.86
CA ALA A 18 5.45 6.36 9.98
C ALA A 18 6.98 6.43 10.20
N GLY A 19 7.52 5.59 11.10
CA GLY A 19 8.95 5.49 11.31
C GLY A 19 9.71 5.05 10.05
N TYR A 20 9.17 4.10 9.29
CA TYR A 20 9.72 3.65 8.01
C TYR A 20 9.79 4.78 6.99
N ILE A 21 8.72 5.57 6.82
CA ILE A 21 8.71 6.71 5.88
C ILE A 21 9.72 7.78 6.28
N VAL A 22 9.79 8.16 7.56
CA VAL A 22 10.74 9.17 8.04
C VAL A 22 12.18 8.69 7.89
N ALA A 23 12.48 7.44 8.27
CA ALA A 23 13.79 6.87 8.07
C ALA A 23 14.14 6.75 6.58
N GLY A 24 13.16 6.37 5.75
CA GLY A 24 13.28 6.27 4.31
C GLY A 24 13.62 7.61 3.65
N ASP A 25 12.97 8.71 4.05
CA ASP A 25 13.29 10.05 3.54
C ASP A 25 14.74 10.45 3.84
N VAL A 26 15.26 10.09 5.02
CA VAL A 26 16.65 10.37 5.39
C VAL A 26 17.64 9.46 4.66
N LEU A 27 17.35 8.16 4.56
CA LEU A 27 18.28 7.16 4.01
C LEU A 27 18.29 7.11 2.48
N LEU A 28 17.15 7.37 1.83
CA LEU A 28 16.97 7.17 0.38
C LEU A 28 17.16 8.45 -0.44
N ARG A 29 17.44 9.59 0.22
CA ARG A 29 17.68 10.91 -0.42
C ARG A 29 18.75 10.91 -1.53
N GLN A 30 19.64 9.93 -1.56
CA GLN A 30 20.73 9.81 -2.53
C GLN A 30 20.73 8.48 -3.29
N VAL A 31 19.67 7.67 -3.15
CA VAL A 31 19.58 6.35 -3.76
C VAL A 31 18.54 6.38 -4.88
N GLU A 32 18.91 5.91 -6.06
CA GLU A 32 17.97 5.77 -7.17
C GLU A 32 16.83 4.79 -6.79
N ALA A 33 15.62 5.06 -7.28
CA ALA A 33 14.43 4.32 -6.90
C ALA A 33 14.53 2.81 -7.17
N PHE A 34 15.21 2.40 -8.26
CA PHE A 34 15.28 1.00 -8.70
C PHE A 34 16.15 0.10 -7.78
N PRO A 35 17.40 0.48 -7.42
CA PRO A 35 18.16 -0.20 -6.36
C PRO A 35 17.41 -0.26 -5.02
N ALA A 36 16.78 0.85 -4.61
CA ALA A 36 16.03 0.92 -3.35
C ALA A 36 14.88 -0.11 -3.33
N THR A 37 14.05 -0.16 -4.39
CA THR A 37 12.96 -1.13 -4.49
C THR A 37 13.44 -2.57 -4.46
N THR A 38 14.58 -2.85 -5.11
CA THR A 38 15.16 -4.21 -5.13
C THR A 38 15.58 -4.66 -3.73
N VAL A 39 16.28 -3.80 -2.99
CA VAL A 39 16.69 -4.09 -1.61
C VAL A 39 15.47 -4.27 -0.70
N ILE A 40 14.45 -3.41 -0.85
CA ILE A 40 13.21 -3.53 -0.08
C ILE A 40 12.50 -4.86 -0.36
N MET A 41 12.38 -5.27 -1.63
CA MET A 41 11.77 -6.55 -1.98
C MET A 41 12.56 -7.75 -1.46
N LEU A 42 13.89 -7.71 -1.52
CA LEU A 42 14.76 -8.76 -0.97
C LEU A 42 14.63 -8.84 0.56
N ALA A 43 14.64 -7.69 1.25
CA ALA A 43 14.47 -7.63 2.70
C ALA A 43 13.09 -8.14 3.12
N ALA A 44 12.03 -7.77 2.39
CA ALA A 44 10.68 -8.28 2.61
C ALA A 44 10.62 -9.80 2.41
N GLY A 45 11.18 -10.31 1.31
CA GLY A 45 11.27 -11.74 1.04
C GLY A 45 12.02 -12.51 2.13
N ALA A 46 13.14 -11.98 2.62
CA ALA A 46 13.90 -12.56 3.73
C ALA A 46 13.09 -12.53 5.03
N ALA A 47 12.42 -11.43 5.35
CA ALA A 47 11.59 -11.30 6.55
C ALA A 47 10.43 -12.30 6.54
N TYR A 48 9.70 -12.41 5.43
CA TYR A 48 8.65 -13.41 5.28
C TYR A 48 9.22 -14.85 5.29
N GLY A 49 10.41 -15.07 4.73
CA GLY A 49 11.11 -16.35 4.81
C GLY A 49 11.43 -16.76 6.25
N VAL A 50 11.93 -15.84 7.08
CA VAL A 50 12.15 -16.06 8.51
C VAL A 50 10.84 -16.40 9.23
N ILE A 51 9.76 -15.67 8.94
CA ILE A 51 8.43 -15.95 9.51
C ILE A 51 7.96 -17.36 9.14
N VAL A 52 8.21 -17.82 7.91
CA VAL A 52 7.86 -19.18 7.48
C VAL A 52 8.70 -20.24 8.19
N ILE A 53 10.01 -19.99 8.38
CA ILE A 53 10.93 -20.94 9.02
C ILE A 53 10.63 -21.10 10.52
N PHE A 54 10.42 -19.99 11.23
CA PHE A 54 10.24 -19.98 12.69
C PHE A 54 8.76 -20.01 13.12
N GLY A 55 7.84 -19.77 12.19
CA GLY A 55 6.39 -19.85 12.44
C GLY A 55 5.85 -21.25 12.23
N ASN A 56 4.65 -21.50 12.77
CA ASN A 56 3.87 -22.71 12.46
C ASN A 56 3.21 -22.59 11.08
N PHE A 57 4.01 -22.43 10.02
CA PHE A 57 3.51 -22.29 8.66
C PHE A 57 2.85 -23.60 8.22
N LYS A 58 1.54 -23.56 7.98
CA LYS A 58 0.78 -24.67 7.45
C LYS A 58 0.56 -24.45 5.96
N LEU A 59 0.97 -25.42 5.17
CA LEU A 59 0.65 -25.42 3.75
C LEU A 59 -0.87 -25.54 3.57
N PRO A 60 -1.43 -24.97 2.50
CA PRO A 60 -2.85 -25.09 2.24
C PRO A 60 -3.23 -26.55 1.95
N ASP A 61 -4.15 -27.08 2.74
CA ASP A 61 -4.63 -28.47 2.61
C ASP A 61 -5.60 -28.65 1.44
N ALA A 62 -6.18 -27.55 0.93
CA ALA A 62 -7.18 -27.55 -0.13
C ALA A 62 -6.60 -27.05 -1.47
N THR A 63 -6.93 -27.74 -2.56
CA THR A 63 -6.57 -27.32 -3.93
C THR A 63 -7.10 -25.92 -4.27
N MET A 64 -8.26 -25.55 -3.73
CA MET A 64 -8.84 -24.21 -3.92
C MET A 64 -7.95 -23.09 -3.35
N SER A 65 -7.28 -23.36 -2.23
CA SER A 65 -6.39 -22.38 -1.60
C SER A 65 -5.14 -22.12 -2.45
N TRP A 66 -4.64 -23.16 -3.13
CA TRP A 66 -3.54 -23.01 -4.10
C TRP A 66 -3.95 -22.16 -5.30
N TRP A 67 -5.18 -22.33 -5.80
CA TRP A 67 -5.73 -21.46 -6.84
C TRP A 67 -5.87 -20.01 -6.37
N ALA A 68 -6.34 -19.78 -5.14
CA ALA A 68 -6.44 -18.43 -4.57
C ALA A 68 -5.06 -17.76 -4.44
N ILE A 69 -4.05 -18.48 -3.95
CA ILE A 69 -2.67 -17.99 -3.86
C ILE A 69 -2.14 -17.67 -5.26
N GLY A 70 -2.27 -18.59 -6.21
CA GLY A 70 -1.81 -18.39 -7.59
C GLY A 70 -2.48 -17.19 -8.26
N ALA A 71 -3.81 -17.06 -8.11
CA ALA A 71 -4.56 -15.91 -8.62
C ALA A 71 -4.06 -14.60 -8.01
N SER A 72 -3.91 -14.53 -6.68
CA SER A 72 -3.41 -13.32 -6.01
C SER A 72 -2.00 -12.92 -6.48
N ALA A 73 -1.12 -13.90 -6.68
CA ALA A 73 0.24 -13.65 -7.17
C ALA A 73 0.21 -13.07 -8.60
N ILE A 74 -0.61 -13.65 -9.48
CA ILE A 74 -0.77 -13.17 -10.86
C ILE A 74 -1.35 -11.75 -10.85
N PHE A 75 -2.42 -11.49 -10.09
CA PHE A 75 -3.01 -10.16 -10.00
C PHE A 75 -2.00 -9.12 -9.50
N SER A 76 -1.20 -9.44 -8.49
CA SER A 76 -0.16 -8.55 -7.97
C SER A 76 0.93 -8.26 -9.01
N ILE A 77 1.38 -9.26 -9.76
CA ILE A 77 2.38 -9.08 -10.82
C ILE A 77 1.83 -8.19 -11.94
N VAL A 78 0.58 -8.44 -12.36
CA VAL A 78 -0.08 -7.63 -13.39
C VAL A 78 -0.29 -6.20 -12.92
N ALA A 79 -0.74 -6.00 -11.67
CA ALA A 79 -0.95 -4.67 -11.09
C ALA A 79 0.37 -3.89 -11.02
N LEU A 80 1.45 -4.53 -10.55
CA LEU A 80 2.77 -3.90 -10.46
C LEU A 80 3.34 -3.56 -11.86
N GLY A 81 3.18 -4.46 -12.83
CA GLY A 81 3.56 -4.21 -14.23
C GLY A 81 2.78 -3.05 -14.85
N ALA A 82 1.46 -3.00 -14.62
CA ALA A 82 0.60 -1.90 -15.07
C ALA A 82 0.97 -0.58 -14.39
N PHE A 83 1.33 -0.60 -13.11
CA PHE A 83 1.81 0.58 -12.38
C PHE A 83 3.11 1.12 -12.99
N PHE A 84 4.12 0.28 -13.21
CA PHE A 84 5.38 0.73 -13.84
C PHE A 84 5.17 1.21 -15.28
N ALA A 85 4.34 0.52 -16.07
CA ALA A 85 3.98 0.98 -17.41
C ALA A 85 3.23 2.33 -17.38
N GLY A 86 2.42 2.57 -16.34
CA GLY A 86 1.80 3.86 -16.07
C GLY A 86 2.84 4.93 -15.77
N VAL A 87 3.75 4.67 -14.83
CA VAL A 87 4.85 5.57 -14.47
C VAL A 87 5.67 5.98 -15.69
N GLU A 88 5.98 5.05 -16.59
CA GLU A 88 6.73 5.33 -17.83
C GLU A 88 5.96 6.27 -18.78
N ARG A 89 4.62 6.17 -18.81
CA ARG A 89 3.76 6.96 -19.71
C ARG A 89 3.40 8.35 -19.18
N ILE A 90 3.15 8.48 -17.87
CA ILE A 90 2.63 9.73 -17.27
C ILE A 90 3.59 10.38 -16.26
N GLY A 91 4.73 9.75 -15.98
CA GLY A 91 5.71 10.21 -15.00
C GLY A 91 5.37 9.80 -13.57
N SER A 92 6.39 9.74 -12.70
CA SER A 92 6.27 9.30 -11.30
C SER A 92 5.34 10.18 -10.46
N ALA A 93 5.34 11.50 -10.68
CA ALA A 93 4.49 12.43 -9.94
C ALA A 93 2.99 12.21 -10.21
N ASN A 94 2.59 12.06 -11.48
CA ASN A 94 1.19 11.81 -11.83
C ASN A 94 0.75 10.40 -11.44
N ALA A 95 1.64 9.41 -11.56
CA ALA A 95 1.37 8.06 -11.08
C ALA A 95 1.16 8.03 -9.55
N ALA A 96 1.96 8.78 -8.78
CA ALA A 96 1.78 8.91 -7.34
C ALA A 96 0.44 9.55 -6.98
N ILE A 97 0.03 10.62 -7.69
CA ILE A 97 -1.30 11.21 -7.54
C ILE A 97 -2.38 10.17 -7.86
N LEU A 98 -2.24 9.37 -8.92
CA LEU A 98 -3.21 8.34 -9.25
C LEU A 98 -3.29 7.25 -8.18
N SER A 99 -2.17 6.87 -7.56
CA SER A 99 -2.14 5.95 -6.41
C SER A 99 -2.90 6.47 -5.20
N THR A 100 -3.07 7.79 -5.04
CA THR A 100 -3.94 8.34 -3.98
C THR A 100 -5.42 7.99 -4.15
N VAL A 101 -5.83 7.57 -5.35
CA VAL A 101 -7.21 7.13 -5.66
C VAL A 101 -7.41 5.65 -5.33
N GLU A 102 -6.33 4.89 -5.08
CA GLU A 102 -6.36 3.47 -4.74
C GLU A 102 -7.31 3.14 -3.57
N PRO A 103 -7.38 3.92 -2.46
CA PRO A 103 -8.32 3.65 -1.37
C PRO A 103 -9.77 3.71 -1.82
N ILE A 104 -10.11 4.61 -2.75
CA ILE A 104 -11.47 4.74 -3.29
C ILE A 104 -11.82 3.50 -4.10
N VAL A 105 -10.95 3.11 -5.03
CA VAL A 105 -11.15 1.92 -5.89
C VAL A 105 -11.27 0.67 -5.02
N THR A 106 -10.43 0.56 -3.99
CA THR A 106 -10.43 -0.57 -3.05
C THR A 106 -11.76 -0.69 -2.31
N VAL A 107 -12.28 0.40 -1.76
CA VAL A 107 -13.57 0.41 -1.03
C VAL A 107 -14.74 0.06 -1.96
N VAL A 108 -14.73 0.58 -3.20
CA VAL A 108 -15.77 0.28 -4.20
C VAL A 108 -15.71 -1.20 -4.59
N LEU A 109 -14.52 -1.76 -4.84
CA LEU A 109 -14.36 -3.16 -5.17
C LEU A 109 -14.72 -4.09 -4.00
N ALA A 110 -14.44 -3.71 -2.76
CA ALA A 110 -14.86 -4.46 -1.58
C ALA A 110 -16.39 -4.55 -1.49
N GLY A 111 -17.10 -3.43 -1.70
CA GLY A 111 -18.56 -3.43 -1.75
C GLY A 111 -19.13 -4.24 -2.93
N ALA A 112 -18.54 -4.10 -4.13
CA ALA A 112 -19.08 -4.69 -5.36
C ALA A 112 -18.74 -6.17 -5.55
N LEU A 113 -17.50 -6.58 -5.26
CA LEU A 113 -17.01 -7.94 -5.51
C LEU A 113 -17.11 -8.84 -4.27
N LEU A 114 -16.83 -8.31 -3.07
CA LEU A 114 -16.87 -9.09 -1.83
C LEU A 114 -18.25 -9.03 -1.15
N GLY A 115 -19.13 -8.12 -1.59
CA GLY A 115 -20.46 -7.94 -1.01
C GLY A 115 -20.41 -7.40 0.42
N GLU A 116 -19.32 -6.71 0.80
CA GLU A 116 -19.17 -6.16 2.13
C GLU A 116 -20.18 -5.04 2.36
N LYS A 117 -20.85 -5.08 3.53
CA LYS A 117 -21.75 -4.01 3.96
C LYS A 117 -20.90 -2.84 4.44
N ILE A 118 -20.78 -1.84 3.58
CA ILE A 118 -20.13 -0.58 3.91
C ILE A 118 -20.97 0.15 4.96
N GLU A 119 -20.53 0.16 6.21
CA GLU A 119 -21.22 0.88 7.28
C GLU A 119 -20.96 2.40 7.20
N ALA A 120 -21.91 3.19 7.70
CA ALA A 120 -21.82 4.66 7.68
C ALA A 120 -20.55 5.19 8.40
N LEU A 121 -20.12 4.50 9.46
CA LEU A 121 -18.89 4.87 10.19
C LEU A 121 -17.63 4.60 9.36
N GLN A 122 -17.62 3.54 8.55
CA GLN A 122 -16.50 3.22 7.65
C GLN A 122 -16.42 4.23 6.50
N LEU A 123 -17.55 4.70 5.99
CA LEU A 123 -17.59 5.82 5.02
C LEU A 123 -17.05 7.11 5.62
N ALA A 124 -17.43 7.44 6.85
CA ALA A 124 -16.92 8.63 7.54
C ALA A 124 -15.40 8.56 7.73
N GLY A 125 -14.88 7.40 8.16
CA GLY A 125 -13.45 7.15 8.25
C GLY A 125 -12.73 7.26 6.90
N GLY A 126 -13.29 6.64 5.86
CA GLY A 126 -12.77 6.71 4.49
C GLY A 126 -12.71 8.15 3.95
N MET A 127 -13.77 8.94 4.12
CA MET A 127 -13.81 10.35 3.72
C MET A 127 -12.76 11.20 4.46
N CYS A 128 -12.53 10.91 5.75
CA CYS A 128 -11.49 11.60 6.52
C CYS A 128 -10.09 11.33 5.94
N ILE A 129 -9.77 10.07 5.62
CA ILE A 129 -8.50 9.69 5.00
C ILE A 129 -8.34 10.38 3.63
N LEU A 130 -9.36 10.32 2.77
CA LEU A 130 -9.31 10.95 1.44
C LEU A 130 -9.11 12.47 1.54
N SER A 131 -9.78 13.12 2.48
CA SER A 131 -9.63 14.56 2.71
C SER A 131 -8.20 14.91 3.12
N ALA A 132 -7.60 14.13 4.03
CA ALA A 132 -6.21 14.33 4.46
C ALA A 132 -5.23 14.19 3.28
N VAL A 133 -5.41 13.17 2.45
CA VAL A 133 -4.56 12.92 1.27
C VAL A 133 -4.66 14.06 0.25
N VAL A 134 -5.87 14.57 -0.02
CA VAL A 134 -6.07 15.71 -0.92
C VAL A 134 -5.41 16.98 -0.38
N ILE A 135 -5.52 17.25 0.92
CA ILE A 135 -4.89 18.43 1.55
C ILE A 135 -3.36 18.33 1.43
N LEU A 136 -2.78 17.18 1.76
CA LEU A 136 -1.34 16.96 1.70
C LEU A 136 -0.81 17.04 0.26
N GLY A 137 -1.45 16.36 -0.69
CA GLY A 137 -1.02 16.37 -2.09
C GLY A 137 -1.04 17.76 -2.72
N ARG A 138 -1.90 18.68 -2.24
CA ARG A 138 -1.89 20.09 -2.70
C ARG A 138 -0.76 20.92 -2.09
N SER A 139 -0.21 20.51 -0.94
CA SER A 139 0.89 21.22 -0.27
C SER A 139 2.28 20.91 -0.83
N GLU A 140 2.40 19.82 -1.59
CA GLU A 140 3.65 19.38 -2.22
C GLU A 140 3.89 19.99 -3.62
N LEU A 141 2.91 20.71 -4.18
CA LEU A 141 3.07 21.50 -5.40
C LEU A 141 3.87 22.78 -5.08
N PRO A 142 5.04 23.01 -5.70
CA PRO A 142 5.77 24.27 -5.52
C PRO A 142 4.88 25.46 -5.87
N PRO A 143 4.94 26.58 -5.12
CA PRO A 143 4.34 27.83 -5.55
C PRO A 143 4.94 28.17 -6.91
N ASP A 144 4.09 28.36 -7.91
CA ASP A 144 4.50 28.81 -9.23
C ASP A 144 5.38 30.06 -9.03
N GLY A 145 6.62 29.97 -9.50
CA GLY A 145 7.55 31.10 -9.60
C GLY A 145 7.06 32.05 -10.68
N GLY A 146 5.90 32.67 -10.46
CA GLY A 146 5.36 33.75 -11.27
C GLY A 146 6.13 35.02 -10.98
N SER A 147 7.18 35.25 -11.77
CA SER A 147 7.79 36.56 -11.96
C SER A 147 6.75 37.59 -12.37
N GLY A 148 6.57 38.60 -11.53
CA GLY A 148 6.02 39.92 -11.85
C GLY A 148 6.87 40.97 -11.15
#